data_AF-A0A319CKD5-F1
#
_entry.id   AF-A0A319CKD5-F1
#
_cell.length_a   1.000
_cell.length_b   1.000
_cell.length_c   1.000
_cell.angle_alpha   90.00
_cell.angle_beta   90.00
_cell.angle_gamma   90.00
#
_symmetry.space_group_name_H-M   'P 1'
#
loop_
_entity.id
_entity.type
_entity.pdbx_description
1 polymer ?
#
loop_
_entity_poly.entity_id
_entity_poly.type
_entity_poly.pdbx_seq_one_letter_code
_entity_poly.pdbx_strand_id
1 'polypeptide(L)'
;MAAAVTRSTPAPASAMMTLQAPQLGLADDELLALFRRVTISGSAGHDVSETQIKKAFDQEISRPLGRQVLEASLRDAHECSCYHWNYHDRIRGKVDISRVDLSFDLTSQSMGQSVRGEVAGFFRVNHAYINATVYYDDQQTLQGNQSIKVYMDANKFIIDFYPTDQAEKPIARIVQTNSSFTFQGTCTGDSTWYTN
;
A
#
# COMPACT_ATOMS: atom_id res chain seq x y z
N MET A 1 40.93 45.16 52.37
CA MET A 1 39.71 44.36 52.61
C MET A 1 39.57 43.35 51.48
N ALA A 2 38.93 42.20 51.71
CA ALA A 2 38.85 41.11 50.74
C ALA A 2 37.43 40.56 50.64
N ALA A 3 37.00 40.22 49.42
CA ALA A 3 35.86 39.36 49.13
C ALA A 3 36.00 38.83 47.69
N ALA A 4 36.52 37.62 47.52
CA ALA A 4 36.37 36.87 46.28
C ALA A 4 35.16 35.94 46.42
N VAL A 5 34.28 35.90 45.42
CA VAL A 5 33.10 35.02 45.41
C VAL A 5 33.15 34.12 44.18
N THR A 6 33.78 32.96 44.33
CA THR A 6 33.58 31.83 43.42
C THR A 6 32.21 31.20 43.65
N ARG A 7 31.45 30.93 42.58
CA ARG A 7 30.34 29.99 42.61
C ARG A 7 30.34 29.13 41.35
N SER A 8 29.94 27.87 41.53
CA SER A 8 30.20 26.78 40.60
C SER A 8 29.10 26.58 39.56
N THR A 9 29.52 26.13 38.38
CA THR A 9 28.68 25.67 37.27
C THR A 9 27.80 24.48 37.65
N PRO A 10 26.54 24.45 37.21
CA PRO A 10 25.84 23.22 36.84
C PRO A 10 25.82 23.06 35.31
N ALA A 11 26.05 21.85 34.80
CA ALA A 11 25.89 21.51 33.40
C ALA A 11 24.41 21.62 32.97
N PRO A 12 24.09 21.79 31.65
CA PRO A 12 22.72 22.01 31.22
C PRO A 12 21.83 20.81 31.56
N ALA A 13 20.63 21.09 32.08
CA ALA A 13 19.59 20.08 32.23
C ALA A 13 19.15 19.62 30.83
N SER A 14 19.33 18.33 30.53
CA SER A 14 18.86 17.71 29.29
C SER A 14 17.34 17.74 29.24
N ALA A 15 16.78 18.81 28.68
CA ALA A 15 15.37 18.90 28.34
C ALA A 15 15.06 17.88 27.24
N MET A 16 14.67 16.67 27.67
CA MET A 16 14.07 15.68 26.79
C MET A 16 12.74 16.26 26.30
N MET A 17 12.76 16.97 25.16
CA MET A 17 11.56 17.24 24.40
C MET A 17 11.06 15.90 23.85
N THR A 18 10.22 15.23 24.63
CA THR A 18 9.41 14.11 24.14
C THR A 18 8.67 14.57 22.91
N LEU A 19 9.02 13.99 21.77
CA LEU A 19 8.38 14.27 20.49
C LEU A 19 6.98 13.66 20.50
N GLN A 20 6.03 14.34 21.15
CA GLN A 20 4.62 13.98 21.10
C GLN A 20 4.10 14.25 19.68
N ALA A 21 4.30 13.27 18.81
CA ALA A 21 3.56 13.16 17.56
C ALA A 21 2.05 13.22 17.88
N PRO A 22 1.22 13.87 17.05
CA PRO A 22 -0.21 13.97 17.29
C PRO A 22 -0.84 12.56 17.35
N GLN A 23 -1.24 12.13 18.55
CA GLN A 23 -2.00 10.89 18.72
C GLN A 23 -3.46 11.12 18.31
N LEU A 24 -3.67 11.19 16.99
CA LEU A 24 -4.88 10.64 16.38
C LEU A 24 -4.84 9.12 16.56
N GLY A 25 -5.15 8.68 17.79
CA GLY A 25 -5.42 7.29 18.09
C GLY A 25 -6.73 6.89 17.44
N LEU A 26 -6.73 5.77 16.72
CA LEU A 26 -7.93 5.19 16.13
C LEU A 26 -8.90 4.79 17.25
N ALA A 27 -10.21 4.82 16.99
CA ALA A 27 -11.19 4.26 17.90
C ALA A 27 -10.98 2.74 18.05
N ASP A 28 -11.36 2.15 19.18
CA ASP A 28 -11.09 0.74 19.48
C ASP A 28 -11.75 -0.19 18.43
N ASP A 29 -12.94 0.16 17.92
CA ASP A 29 -13.61 -0.55 16.83
C ASP A 29 -12.87 -0.44 15.49
N GLU A 30 -12.27 0.72 15.19
CA GLU A 30 -11.45 0.92 13.98
C GLU A 30 -10.14 0.12 14.08
N LEU A 31 -9.48 0.18 15.23
CA LEU A 31 -8.25 -0.58 15.50
C LEU A 31 -8.50 -2.09 15.46
N LEU A 32 -9.66 -2.55 15.94
CA LEU A 32 -10.12 -3.94 15.81
C LEU A 32 -10.39 -4.31 14.35
N ALA A 33 -11.02 -3.43 13.56
CA ALA A 33 -11.26 -3.66 12.14
C ALA A 33 -9.94 -3.78 11.34
N LEU A 34 -8.93 -2.98 11.67
CA LEU A 34 -7.58 -3.11 11.10
C LEU A 34 -6.88 -4.39 11.54
N PHE A 35 -6.92 -4.72 12.84
CA PHE A 35 -6.33 -5.95 13.37
C PHE A 35 -6.93 -7.19 12.70
N ARG A 36 -8.25 -7.21 12.54
CA ARG A 36 -9.03 -8.23 11.84
C ARG A 36 -8.62 -8.33 10.36
N ARG A 37 -8.51 -7.20 9.65
CA ARG A 37 -8.04 -7.15 8.24
C ARG A 37 -6.65 -7.77 8.11
N VAL A 38 -5.67 -7.32 8.90
CA VAL A 38 -4.28 -7.81 8.84
C VAL A 38 -4.19 -9.29 9.23
N THR A 39 -4.94 -9.75 10.24
CA THR A 39 -4.96 -11.15 10.67
C THR A 39 -5.51 -12.09 9.59
N ILE A 40 -6.57 -11.69 8.89
CA ILE A 40 -7.21 -12.50 7.83
C ILE A 40 -6.42 -12.43 6.51
N SER A 41 -5.84 -11.27 6.18
CA SER A 41 -5.00 -11.10 4.97
C SER A 41 -3.62 -11.78 5.06
N GLY A 42 -3.21 -12.25 6.23
CA GLY A 42 -1.99 -13.05 6.39
C GLY A 42 -2.09 -14.42 5.69
N SER A 43 -0.95 -14.97 5.26
CA SER A 43 -0.86 -16.21 4.45
C SER A 43 -1.24 -17.52 5.17
N ALA A 44 -1.94 -17.43 6.31
CA ALA A 44 -2.52 -18.55 7.07
C ALA A 44 -3.95 -18.24 7.59
N GLY A 45 -4.59 -17.16 7.13
CA GLY A 45 -5.80 -16.57 7.74
C GLY A 45 -7.11 -17.37 7.60
N HIS A 46 -7.13 -18.54 6.95
CA HIS A 46 -8.37 -19.30 6.69
C HIS A 46 -9.00 -19.95 7.93
N ASP A 47 -8.24 -20.27 8.98
CA ASP A 47 -8.70 -21.04 10.14
C ASP A 47 -8.86 -20.20 11.44
N VAL A 48 -8.90 -18.87 11.35
CA VAL A 48 -9.00 -17.97 12.53
C VAL A 48 -10.43 -17.46 12.71
N SER A 49 -11.15 -17.93 13.74
CA SER A 49 -12.50 -17.47 14.04
C SER A 49 -12.53 -16.04 14.63
N GLU A 50 -13.64 -15.33 14.42
CA GLU A 50 -13.88 -13.99 14.98
C GLU A 50 -13.63 -13.91 16.50
N THR A 51 -13.99 -14.97 17.23
CA THR A 51 -13.78 -15.08 18.69
C THR A 51 -12.31 -15.18 19.06
N GLN A 52 -11.48 -15.81 18.23
CA GLN A 52 -10.02 -15.84 18.41
C GLN A 52 -9.40 -14.48 18.07
N ILE A 53 -9.86 -13.81 17.00
CA ILE A 53 -9.39 -12.46 16.63
C ILE A 53 -9.65 -11.47 17.78
N LYS A 54 -10.89 -11.41 18.29
CA LYS A 54 -11.24 -10.51 19.40
C LYS A 54 -10.45 -10.83 20.67
N LYS A 55 -10.35 -12.11 21.05
CA LYS A 55 -9.55 -12.52 22.22
C LYS A 55 -8.06 -12.16 22.09
N ALA A 56 -7.49 -12.26 20.88
CA ALA A 56 -6.10 -11.86 20.63
C ALA A 56 -5.92 -10.34 20.70
N PHE A 57 -6.87 -9.58 20.16
CA PHE A 57 -6.93 -8.11 20.24
C PHE A 57 -6.99 -7.63 21.70
N ASP A 58 -7.93 -8.17 22.49
CA ASP A 58 -8.08 -7.86 23.92
C ASP A 58 -6.81 -8.19 24.70
N GLN A 59 -6.16 -9.33 24.38
CA GLN A 59 -4.90 -9.77 25.00
C GLN A 59 -3.68 -8.92 24.60
N GLU A 60 -3.71 -8.24 23.45
CA GLU A 60 -2.64 -7.34 23.03
C GLU A 60 -2.83 -5.94 23.61
N ILE A 61 -4.04 -5.37 23.54
CA ILE A 61 -4.35 -4.04 24.12
C ILE A 61 -4.17 -4.00 25.64
N SER A 62 -4.45 -5.10 26.35
CA SER A 62 -4.27 -5.19 27.82
C SER A 62 -2.80 -5.28 28.28
N ARG A 63 -1.82 -5.31 27.37
CA ARG A 63 -0.39 -5.26 27.73
C ARG A 63 0.10 -3.82 27.94
N PRO A 64 1.15 -3.60 28.74
CA PRO A 64 1.82 -2.30 28.82
C PRO A 64 2.24 -1.80 27.43
N LEU A 65 1.81 -0.60 27.06
CA LEU A 65 1.96 0.02 25.73
C LEU A 65 1.33 -0.76 24.55
N GLY A 66 0.57 -1.83 24.82
CA GLY A 66 0.06 -2.77 23.81
C GLY A 66 -0.72 -2.10 22.69
N ARG A 67 -1.66 -1.20 23.03
CA ARG A 67 -2.39 -0.37 22.04
C ARG A 67 -1.46 0.42 21.11
N GLN A 68 -0.38 1.01 21.63
CA GLN A 68 0.53 1.85 20.84
C GLN A 68 1.40 1.00 19.90
N VAL A 69 1.85 -0.17 20.38
CA VAL A 69 2.55 -1.17 19.56
C VAL A 69 1.64 -1.71 18.46
N LEU A 70 0.36 -1.91 18.78
CA LEU A 70 -0.68 -2.37 17.86
C LEU A 70 -1.01 -1.30 16.80
N GLU A 71 -1.24 -0.05 17.21
CA GLU A 71 -1.46 1.10 16.31
C GLU A 71 -0.27 1.36 15.36
N ALA A 72 0.97 1.14 15.81
CA ALA A 72 2.15 1.22 14.94
C ALA A 72 2.20 0.03 13.97
N SER A 73 2.15 -1.20 14.49
CA SER A 73 2.26 -2.43 13.70
C SER A 73 1.16 -2.55 12.64
N LEU A 74 -0.06 -2.09 12.96
CA LEU A 74 -1.19 -2.08 12.03
C LEU A 74 -1.15 -0.91 11.04
N ARG A 75 -0.43 0.19 11.35
CA ARG A 75 -0.22 1.29 10.40
C ARG A 75 0.75 0.86 9.30
N ASP A 76 1.89 0.30 9.69
CA ASP A 76 2.88 -0.26 8.77
C ASP A 76 2.26 -1.38 7.91
N ALA A 77 1.38 -2.19 8.50
CA ALA A 77 0.62 -3.22 7.78
C ALA A 77 -0.61 -2.69 6.99
N HIS A 78 -1.06 -1.45 7.20
CA HIS A 78 -2.15 -0.84 6.41
C HIS A 78 -1.60 -0.17 5.14
N GLU A 79 -0.37 0.36 5.16
CA GLU A 79 0.31 0.81 3.94
C GLU A 79 0.56 -0.36 2.98
N CYS A 80 0.76 -1.57 3.52
CA CYS A 80 0.56 -2.81 2.77
C CYS A 80 -0.93 -3.08 2.51
N SER A 81 -1.47 -2.57 1.40
CA SER A 81 -2.82 -2.89 0.90
C SER A 81 -2.97 -4.37 0.49
N CYS A 82 -3.00 -5.28 1.48
CA CYS A 82 -3.10 -6.73 1.32
C CYS A 82 -4.53 -7.17 1.00
N TYR A 83 -5.01 -6.78 -0.18
CA TYR A 83 -6.20 -7.38 -0.79
C TYR A 83 -5.96 -8.88 -1.03
N HIS A 84 -6.91 -9.72 -0.61
CA HIS A 84 -6.98 -11.10 -1.07
C HIS A 84 -7.47 -11.15 -2.52
N TRP A 85 -6.96 -12.10 -3.30
CA TRP A 85 -7.23 -12.29 -4.72
C TRP A 85 -7.43 -13.76 -5.02
N ASN A 86 -8.50 -14.10 -5.74
CA ASN A 86 -8.82 -15.50 -6.06
C ASN A 86 -7.80 -16.11 -7.05
N TYR A 87 -7.32 -15.31 -8.01
CA TYR A 87 -6.51 -15.74 -9.13
C TYR A 87 -5.31 -14.83 -9.37
N HIS A 88 -4.30 -15.37 -10.06
CA HIS A 88 -3.15 -14.61 -10.53
C HIS A 88 -2.56 -15.23 -11.80
N ASP A 89 -1.92 -14.40 -12.64
CA ASP A 89 -1.26 -14.85 -13.87
C ASP A 89 -0.09 -13.93 -14.28
N ARG A 90 0.67 -14.30 -15.31
CA ARG A 90 1.80 -13.55 -15.85
C ARG A 90 1.38 -12.63 -16.98
N ILE A 91 1.52 -11.33 -16.73
CA ILE A 91 1.23 -10.26 -17.69
C ILE A 91 2.54 -9.57 -18.11
N ARG A 92 2.71 -9.33 -19.40
CA ARG A 92 3.96 -8.82 -19.98
C ARG A 92 3.66 -7.81 -21.08
N GLY A 93 4.52 -6.83 -21.25
CA GLY A 93 4.29 -5.81 -22.29
C GLY A 93 5.14 -4.57 -22.11
N LYS A 94 4.81 -3.52 -22.85
CA LYS A 94 5.55 -2.26 -22.86
C LYS A 94 4.93 -1.27 -21.88
N VAL A 95 5.78 -0.53 -21.17
CA VAL A 95 5.41 0.69 -20.43
C VAL A 95 6.32 1.81 -20.93
N ASP A 96 5.71 2.90 -21.38
CA ASP A 96 6.37 4.14 -21.79
C ASP A 96 6.02 5.26 -20.82
N ILE A 97 7.01 6.07 -20.44
CA ILE A 97 6.87 7.17 -19.49
C ILE A 97 7.53 8.39 -20.13
N SER A 98 6.77 9.48 -20.34
CA SER A 98 7.31 10.76 -20.80
C SER A 98 7.64 11.67 -19.60
N ARG A 99 7.42 12.98 -19.71
CA ARG A 99 7.42 13.90 -18.57
C ARG A 99 6.04 14.12 -17.96
N VAL A 100 4.98 13.92 -18.73
CA VAL A 100 3.59 14.31 -18.37
C VAL A 100 2.60 13.14 -18.41
N ASP A 101 2.97 12.06 -19.08
CA ASP A 101 2.15 10.90 -19.36
C ASP A 101 2.91 9.60 -19.09
N LEU A 102 2.18 8.57 -18.67
CA LEU A 102 2.59 7.17 -18.62
C LEU A 102 1.56 6.37 -19.40
N SER A 103 2.00 5.50 -20.30
CA SER A 103 1.13 4.59 -21.05
C SER A 103 1.67 3.17 -21.04
N PHE A 104 0.77 2.20 -21.19
CA PHE A 104 1.11 0.78 -21.21
C PHE A 104 0.28 -0.03 -22.19
N ASP A 105 0.87 -1.10 -22.72
CA ASP A 105 0.23 -2.12 -23.56
C ASP A 105 0.74 -3.49 -23.10
N LEU A 106 -0.10 -4.24 -22.38
CA LEU A 106 0.27 -5.45 -21.65
C LEU A 106 -0.66 -6.63 -21.97
N THR A 107 -0.11 -7.84 -22.11
CA THR A 107 -0.84 -9.06 -22.46
C THR A 107 -0.60 -10.16 -21.43
N SER A 108 -1.67 -10.85 -21.01
CA SER A 108 -1.58 -12.20 -20.46
C SER A 108 -1.98 -13.21 -21.55
N GLN A 109 -1.02 -14.07 -21.91
CA GLN A 109 -1.24 -15.11 -22.92
C GLN A 109 -2.16 -16.24 -22.42
N SER A 110 -2.14 -16.53 -21.12
CA SER A 110 -2.91 -17.62 -20.50
C SER A 110 -4.34 -17.22 -20.15
N MET A 111 -4.59 -15.95 -19.81
CA MET A 111 -5.95 -15.38 -19.74
C MET A 111 -6.55 -15.14 -21.13
N GLY A 112 -5.71 -14.99 -22.17
CA GLY A 112 -6.16 -14.59 -23.51
C GLY A 112 -6.61 -13.12 -23.58
N GLN A 113 -6.24 -12.30 -22.60
CA GLN A 113 -6.60 -10.88 -22.48
C GLN A 113 -5.38 -9.98 -22.55
N SER A 114 -5.61 -8.76 -23.04
CA SER A 114 -4.66 -7.65 -23.01
C SER A 114 -5.31 -6.41 -22.42
N VAL A 115 -4.48 -5.48 -21.95
CA VAL A 115 -4.91 -4.21 -21.37
C VAL A 115 -4.01 -3.09 -21.86
N ARG A 116 -4.66 -1.98 -22.22
CA ARG A 116 -4.02 -0.70 -22.51
C ARG A 116 -4.50 0.34 -21.51
N GLY A 117 -3.65 1.29 -21.17
CA GLY A 117 -4.05 2.41 -20.33
C GLY A 117 -3.08 3.57 -20.41
N GLU A 118 -3.58 4.73 -20.00
CA GLU A 118 -2.86 6.00 -19.97
C GLU A 118 -3.14 6.77 -18.68
N VAL A 119 -2.12 7.44 -18.16
CA VAL A 119 -2.12 8.10 -16.86
C VAL A 119 -1.38 9.43 -16.97
N ALA A 120 -2.04 10.52 -16.57
CA ALA A 120 -1.41 11.83 -16.47
C ALA A 120 -0.65 11.99 -15.14
N GLY A 121 0.47 12.71 -15.16
CA GLY A 121 1.27 12.96 -13.96
C GLY A 121 2.49 13.84 -14.22
N PHE A 122 3.52 13.70 -13.38
CA PHE A 122 4.82 14.31 -13.62
C PHE A 122 5.92 13.30 -13.35
N PHE A 123 6.61 12.88 -14.41
CA PHE A 123 7.45 11.69 -14.40
C PHE A 123 8.88 11.95 -14.87
N ARG A 124 9.78 11.01 -14.56
CA ARG A 124 11.08 10.90 -15.22
C ARG A 124 10.93 10.02 -16.46
N VAL A 125 11.31 10.56 -17.62
CA VAL A 125 11.25 9.86 -18.92
C VAL A 125 11.96 8.51 -18.82
N ASN A 126 11.24 7.43 -19.13
CA ASN A 126 11.73 6.05 -19.06
C ASN A 126 10.89 5.17 -20.00
N HIS A 127 11.42 4.02 -20.42
CA HIS A 127 10.67 3.02 -21.16
C HIS A 127 11.23 1.64 -20.86
N ALA A 128 10.36 0.65 -20.63
CA ALA A 128 10.79 -0.72 -20.43
C ALA A 128 9.76 -1.73 -20.93
N TYR A 129 10.23 -2.93 -21.26
CA TYR A 129 9.36 -4.08 -21.38
C TYR A 129 9.32 -4.80 -20.03
N ILE A 130 8.13 -4.94 -19.44
CA ILE A 130 7.94 -5.50 -18.10
C ILE A 130 7.47 -6.96 -18.15
N ASN A 131 7.79 -7.69 -17.08
CA ASN A 131 7.24 -9.01 -16.78
C ASN A 131 6.72 -8.95 -15.34
N ALA A 132 5.40 -8.99 -15.19
CA ALA A 132 4.68 -8.73 -13.94
C ALA A 132 3.74 -9.88 -13.59
N THR A 133 3.14 -9.80 -12.41
CA THR A 133 2.01 -10.66 -12.03
C THR A 133 0.74 -9.81 -11.98
N VAL A 134 -0.31 -10.25 -12.67
CA VAL A 134 -1.68 -9.73 -12.45
C VAL A 134 -2.36 -10.59 -11.39
N TYR A 135 -3.12 -9.96 -10.51
CA TYR A 135 -3.96 -10.57 -9.49
C TYR A 135 -5.40 -10.08 -9.70
N TYR A 136 -6.39 -10.95 -9.59
CA TYR A 136 -7.79 -10.64 -9.89
C TYR A 136 -8.77 -11.60 -9.20
N ASP A 137 -10.04 -11.18 -9.06
CA ASP A 137 -11.08 -12.00 -8.41
C ASP A 137 -11.92 -12.83 -9.41
N ASP A 138 -12.19 -12.28 -10.59
CA ASP A 138 -12.92 -12.93 -11.70
C ASP A 138 -12.41 -12.32 -13.02
N GLN A 139 -12.14 -13.16 -14.01
CA GLN A 139 -11.67 -12.71 -15.32
C GLN A 139 -12.76 -11.98 -16.13
N GLN A 140 -14.04 -12.30 -15.90
CA GLN A 140 -15.16 -11.69 -16.63
C GLN A 140 -15.36 -10.22 -16.27
N THR A 141 -15.11 -9.85 -15.00
CA THR A 141 -15.24 -8.47 -14.53
C THR A 141 -14.14 -7.55 -15.04
N LEU A 142 -13.07 -8.11 -15.63
CA LEU A 142 -11.98 -7.31 -16.17
C LEU A 142 -12.34 -6.60 -17.47
N GLN A 143 -13.27 -7.13 -18.27
CA GLN A 143 -13.47 -6.65 -19.65
C GLN A 143 -14.01 -5.21 -19.74
N GLY A 144 -13.44 -4.41 -20.64
CA GLY A 144 -13.90 -3.05 -20.93
C GLY A 144 -13.13 -1.96 -20.18
N ASN A 145 -13.75 -0.79 -20.02
CA ASN A 145 -13.09 0.41 -19.50
C ASN A 145 -13.07 0.44 -17.97
N GLN A 146 -11.94 0.86 -17.40
CA GLN A 146 -11.68 0.90 -15.96
C GLN A 146 -10.82 2.10 -15.59
N SER A 147 -11.17 2.75 -14.48
CA SER A 147 -10.33 3.76 -13.81
C SER A 147 -9.12 3.07 -13.18
N ILE A 148 -7.94 3.67 -13.28
CA ILE A 148 -6.68 3.11 -12.76
C ILE A 148 -5.95 4.05 -11.82
N LYS A 149 -5.24 3.45 -10.86
CA LYS A 149 -4.28 4.12 -9.97
C LYS A 149 -2.91 3.48 -10.13
N VAL A 150 -1.93 4.28 -10.56
CA VAL A 150 -0.56 3.85 -10.83
C VAL A 150 0.37 4.50 -9.82
N TYR A 151 1.15 3.68 -9.11
CA TYR A 151 2.01 4.13 -8.01
C TYR A 151 3.22 3.22 -7.80
N MET A 152 4.17 3.70 -6.99
CA MET A 152 5.35 2.95 -6.55
C MET A 152 5.21 2.57 -5.07
N ASP A 153 5.41 1.29 -4.75
CA ASP A 153 5.49 0.75 -3.39
C ASP A 153 6.90 0.18 -3.18
N ALA A 154 7.75 0.92 -2.47
CA ALA A 154 9.19 0.66 -2.33
C ALA A 154 9.91 0.46 -3.68
N ASN A 155 10.07 -0.80 -4.13
CA ASN A 155 10.68 -1.18 -5.40
C ASN A 155 9.69 -1.88 -6.37
N LYS A 156 8.39 -1.81 -6.08
CA LYS A 156 7.31 -2.39 -6.87
C LYS A 156 6.63 -1.29 -7.67
N PHE A 157 6.44 -1.52 -8.97
CA PHE A 157 5.53 -0.72 -9.80
C PHE A 157 4.16 -1.41 -9.78
N ILE A 158 3.13 -0.66 -9.41
CA ILE A 158 1.77 -1.17 -9.18
C ILE A 158 0.77 -0.41 -10.05
N ILE A 159 -0.15 -1.15 -10.68
CA ILE A 159 -1.35 -0.64 -11.35
C ILE A 159 -2.56 -1.29 -10.68
N ASP A 160 -3.39 -0.50 -10.02
CA ASP A 160 -4.69 -0.93 -9.46
C ASP A 160 -5.83 -0.52 -10.40
N PHE A 161 -6.74 -1.46 -10.66
CA PHE A 161 -7.84 -1.32 -11.60
C PHE A 161 -9.19 -1.30 -10.89
N TYR A 162 -10.04 -0.30 -11.18
CA TYR A 162 -11.32 -0.07 -10.50
C TYR A 162 -12.47 0.02 -11.51
N PRO A 163 -13.66 -0.54 -11.20
CA PRO A 163 -14.84 -0.41 -12.06
C PRO A 163 -15.41 1.00 -12.07
N THR A 164 -15.19 1.77 -10.99
CA THR A 164 -15.51 3.21 -10.86
C THR A 164 -14.53 3.86 -9.88
N ASP A 165 -14.34 5.18 -9.95
CA ASP A 165 -13.42 5.91 -9.06
C ASP A 165 -13.73 5.78 -7.57
N GLN A 166 -14.97 5.42 -7.23
CA GLN A 166 -15.50 5.32 -5.87
C GLN A 166 -15.32 3.92 -5.24
N ALA A 167 -14.78 2.94 -5.97
CA ALA A 167 -14.60 1.59 -5.44
C ALA A 167 -13.41 1.49 -4.45
N GLU A 168 -13.66 0.98 -3.24
CA GLU A 168 -12.63 0.80 -2.20
C GLU A 168 -11.65 -0.35 -2.49
N LYS A 169 -12.11 -1.39 -3.20
CA LYS A 169 -11.29 -2.51 -3.66
C LYS A 169 -11.09 -2.39 -5.18
N PRO A 170 -9.85 -2.48 -5.70
CA PRO A 170 -9.64 -2.76 -7.11
C PRO A 170 -10.12 -4.18 -7.46
N ILE A 171 -10.54 -4.38 -8.71
CA ILE A 171 -10.97 -5.67 -9.27
C ILE A 171 -9.81 -6.45 -9.92
N ALA A 172 -8.71 -5.76 -10.25
CA ALA A 172 -7.41 -6.36 -10.51
C ALA A 172 -6.27 -5.47 -10.01
N ARG A 173 -5.11 -6.08 -9.79
CA ARG A 173 -3.84 -5.41 -9.51
C ARG A 173 -2.73 -6.04 -10.36
N ILE A 174 -1.96 -5.22 -11.07
CA ILE A 174 -0.69 -5.64 -11.68
C ILE A 174 0.46 -5.21 -10.76
N VAL A 175 1.39 -6.13 -10.45
CA VAL A 175 2.61 -5.85 -9.68
C VAL A 175 3.84 -6.30 -10.47
N GLN A 176 4.72 -5.35 -10.80
CA GLN A 176 6.10 -5.63 -11.18
C GLN A 176 7.01 -5.43 -9.95
N THR A 177 7.53 -6.51 -9.38
CA THR A 177 8.56 -6.43 -8.34
C THR A 177 9.93 -6.09 -8.94
N ASN A 178 10.79 -5.43 -8.16
CA ASN A 178 12.13 -4.97 -8.59
C ASN A 178 12.07 -4.10 -9.87
N SER A 179 11.09 -3.18 -9.94
CA SER A 179 10.95 -2.27 -11.08
C SER A 179 12.07 -1.23 -11.15
N SER A 180 12.42 -0.83 -12.36
CA SER A 180 13.37 0.26 -12.65
C SER A 180 12.69 1.65 -12.77
N PHE A 181 11.37 1.72 -12.64
CA PHE A 181 10.63 2.98 -12.64
C PHE A 181 10.77 3.72 -11.31
N THR A 182 10.79 5.06 -11.35
CA THR A 182 10.89 5.92 -10.16
C THR A 182 10.04 7.18 -10.35
N PHE A 183 8.96 7.28 -9.58
CA PHE A 183 8.10 8.45 -9.45
C PHE A 183 7.46 8.44 -8.04
N GLN A 184 6.76 9.51 -7.67
CA GLN A 184 6.20 9.70 -6.32
C GLN A 184 4.70 10.00 -6.38
N GLY A 185 3.98 9.58 -5.33
CA GLY A 185 2.53 9.70 -5.26
C GLY A 185 1.80 8.65 -6.10
N THR A 186 0.48 8.82 -6.18
CA THR A 186 -0.42 7.98 -6.98
C THR A 186 -0.98 8.82 -8.12
N CYS A 187 -0.81 8.35 -9.34
CA CYS A 187 -1.34 9.00 -10.54
C CYS A 187 -2.58 8.24 -11.04
N THR A 188 -3.59 8.96 -11.49
CA THR A 188 -4.89 8.43 -11.94
C THR A 188 -5.06 8.55 -13.45
N GLY A 189 -5.77 7.62 -14.05
CA GLY A 189 -6.13 7.66 -15.47
C GLY A 189 -7.07 6.54 -15.85
N ASP A 190 -7.07 6.18 -17.12
CA ASP A 190 -8.02 5.25 -17.72
C ASP A 190 -7.33 4.05 -18.37
N SER A 191 -8.06 2.94 -18.47
CA SER A 191 -7.62 1.72 -19.15
C SER A 191 -8.77 0.99 -19.81
N THR A 192 -8.45 0.15 -20.80
CA THR A 192 -9.38 -0.76 -21.46
C THR A 192 -8.76 -2.15 -21.52
N TRP A 193 -9.42 -3.14 -20.92
CA TRP A 193 -9.14 -4.56 -21.15
C TRP A 193 -9.93 -5.07 -22.35
N TYR A 194 -9.30 -5.93 -23.15
CA TYR A 194 -9.88 -6.58 -24.30
C TYR A 194 -9.38 -8.02 -24.45
N THR A 195 -10.18 -8.84 -25.12
CA THR A 195 -9.78 -10.20 -25.53
C THR A 195 -8.93 -10.11 -26.79
N ASN A 196 -7.91 -10.98 -26.91
CA ASN A 196 -7.10 -11.10 -28.13
C ASN A 196 -7.77 -11.97 -29.21
#